data_AF-A0A3A8QDR0-F1
#
_entry.id   AF-A0A3A8QDR0-F1
#
_cell.length_a   1.000
_cell.length_b   1.000
_cell.length_c   1.000
_cell.angle_alpha   90.00
_cell.angle_beta   90.00
_cell.angle_gamma   90.00
#
_symmetry.space_group_name_H-M   'P 1'
#
loop_
_entity.id
_entity.type
_entity.pdbx_description
1 polymer ?
#
loop_
_entity_poly.entity_id
_entity_poly.type
_entity_poly.pdbx_seq_one_letter_code
_entity_poly.pdbx_strand_id
1 'polypeptide(L)'
;MKALHLWLVVCLLPSLAAAEIVWRGDFETGNRSQYSKEQMVSSDRLQVVTSPVSEGKYALKATVKQGDDPINSSGNRNELVYLSNEKVGSEYWYRWKVMFPNDFPSVDAWQLFTQWHHDGCCGSPPVEFFVKGEVIRLSLNDSGTVWNTALKRGVWQEFIFHVKWSPDASVGYVELWHNGVQVLKKTKAMTMFAGQNNYLKLGLYRDDSIKPVGVVYHDGMIQATSREDVFPAVQPDPDPVVDAGTPVDAGSPVDPVVDAGSPVDPEPVVDAGSPVDPDPVVDAGTSMDAGTGTGVKPSPLDEGEGDTNFHGGCSTGGGSLAAFSLLGLLGLMKARRRRS
;
A
#
# COMPACT_ATOMS: atom_id res chain seq x y z
N MET A 1 32.21 -64.70 -20.50
CA MET A 1 32.06 -63.52 -19.62
C MET A 1 31.80 -62.30 -20.50
N LYS A 2 30.66 -61.62 -20.36
CA LYS A 2 30.38 -60.34 -21.05
C LYS A 2 29.91 -59.35 -19.99
N ALA A 3 30.65 -58.27 -19.79
CA ALA A 3 30.35 -57.28 -18.75
C ALA A 3 29.26 -56.32 -19.22
N LEU A 4 28.08 -56.41 -18.61
CA LEU A 4 26.97 -55.50 -18.87
C LEU A 4 27.29 -54.13 -18.23
N HIS A 5 27.57 -53.12 -19.05
CA HIS A 5 27.78 -51.75 -18.58
C HIS A 5 26.42 -51.09 -18.34
N LEU A 6 26.03 -50.96 -17.07
CA LEU A 6 24.84 -50.22 -16.67
C LEU A 6 25.13 -48.72 -16.71
N TRP A 7 24.62 -48.04 -17.75
CA TRP A 7 24.68 -46.58 -17.84
C TRP A 7 23.64 -45.97 -16.91
N LEU A 8 24.10 -45.30 -15.84
CA LEU A 8 23.25 -44.57 -14.93
C LEU A 8 22.82 -43.24 -15.57
N VAL A 9 21.65 -43.21 -16.21
CA VAL A 9 21.06 -41.97 -16.72
C VAL A 9 20.53 -41.16 -15.52
N VAL A 10 21.29 -40.15 -15.10
CA VAL A 10 20.82 -39.17 -14.12
C VAL A 10 19.85 -38.22 -14.81
N CYS A 11 18.55 -38.51 -14.70
CA CYS A 11 17.51 -37.57 -15.09
C CYS A 11 17.55 -36.35 -14.16
N LEU A 12 18.17 -35.26 -14.61
CA LEU A 12 18.00 -33.94 -14.02
C LEU A 12 16.56 -33.49 -14.22
N LEU A 13 15.69 -33.82 -13.26
CA LEU A 13 14.36 -33.22 -13.19
C LEU A 13 14.54 -31.71 -12.99
N PRO A 14 13.94 -30.85 -13.84
CA PRO A 14 13.95 -29.43 -13.57
C PRO A 14 13.19 -29.19 -12.27
N SER A 15 13.84 -28.50 -11.34
CA SER A 15 13.16 -27.96 -10.17
C SER A 15 12.08 -27.01 -10.66
N LEU A 16 10.81 -27.40 -10.51
CA LEU A 16 9.69 -26.47 -10.62
C LEU A 16 9.86 -25.49 -9.45
N ALA A 17 10.33 -24.28 -9.73
CA ALA A 17 10.36 -23.21 -8.75
C ALA A 17 8.92 -22.99 -8.28
N ALA A 18 8.64 -23.36 -7.02
CA ALA A 18 7.33 -23.15 -6.44
C ALA A 18 7.10 -21.63 -6.27
N ALA A 19 5.88 -21.19 -6.60
CA ALA A 19 5.38 -19.90 -6.15
C ALA A 19 5.44 -19.87 -4.62
N GLU A 20 6.13 -18.88 -4.05
CA GLU A 20 6.33 -18.75 -2.61
C GLU A 20 6.19 -17.29 -2.16
N ILE A 21 5.29 -17.08 -1.21
CA ILE A 21 5.20 -15.84 -0.44
C ILE A 21 6.34 -15.84 0.57
N VAL A 22 7.32 -14.98 0.30
CA VAL A 22 8.53 -14.78 1.09
C VAL A 22 8.20 -14.22 2.47
N TRP A 23 7.27 -13.25 2.52
CA TRP A 23 6.92 -12.57 3.76
C TRP A 23 5.54 -11.89 3.69
N ARG A 24 4.93 -11.70 4.87
CA ARG A 24 3.67 -10.97 5.08
C ARG A 24 3.84 -9.94 6.19
N GLY A 25 3.52 -8.69 5.87
CA GLY A 25 3.39 -7.56 6.80
C GLY A 25 1.96 -7.05 6.90
N ASP A 26 0.97 -7.94 6.76
CA ASP A 26 -0.47 -7.68 6.70
C ASP A 26 -1.14 -7.29 8.03
N PHE A 27 -0.40 -7.21 9.13
CA PHE A 27 -0.89 -6.85 10.47
C PHE A 27 -1.88 -7.84 11.11
N GLU A 28 -2.16 -8.99 10.49
CA GLU A 28 -3.14 -9.97 11.02
C GLU A 28 -2.68 -10.66 12.32
N THR A 29 -1.44 -10.44 12.73
CA THR A 29 -0.97 -10.73 14.10
C THR A 29 -1.58 -9.82 15.18
N GLY A 30 -2.35 -8.79 14.80
CA GLY A 30 -2.92 -7.78 15.70
C GLY A 30 -1.89 -6.83 16.31
N ASN A 31 -0.64 -6.86 15.82
CA ASN A 31 0.48 -6.06 16.31
C ASN A 31 1.56 -5.89 15.21
N ARG A 32 2.74 -5.37 15.56
CA ARG A 32 3.78 -4.95 14.59
C ARG A 32 4.94 -5.96 14.46
N SER A 33 4.88 -7.11 15.14
CA SER A 33 5.95 -8.12 15.21
C SER A 33 6.36 -8.75 13.87
N GLN A 34 5.55 -8.58 12.82
CA GLN A 34 5.91 -8.96 11.46
C GLN A 34 7.04 -8.10 10.87
N TYR A 35 7.29 -6.90 11.43
CA TYR A 35 8.30 -5.96 10.98
C TYR A 35 9.55 -6.01 11.89
N SER A 36 10.72 -5.75 11.31
CA SER A 36 12.01 -5.92 11.99
C SER A 36 12.33 -4.80 12.99
N LYS A 37 11.90 -3.56 12.71
CA LYS A 37 12.12 -2.38 13.57
C LYS A 37 10.98 -1.37 13.43
N GLU A 38 10.92 -0.47 14.40
CA GLU A 38 10.00 0.66 14.42
C GLU A 38 10.83 1.95 14.51
N GLN A 39 10.57 2.91 13.62
CA GLN A 39 11.09 4.28 13.70
C GLN A 39 9.91 5.16 14.11
N MET A 40 9.68 5.35 15.41
CA MET A 40 8.58 6.17 15.92
C MET A 40 8.94 6.95 17.18
N VAL A 41 8.32 8.10 17.39
CA VAL A 41 8.53 8.92 18.60
C VAL A 41 7.68 8.46 19.79
N SER A 42 6.49 7.92 19.52
CA SER A 42 5.56 7.46 20.56
C SER A 42 4.63 6.37 20.05
N SER A 43 4.11 5.53 20.94
CA SER A 43 3.28 4.36 20.59
C SER A 43 1.96 4.70 19.89
N ASP A 44 1.45 5.93 20.02
CA ASP A 44 0.29 6.45 19.31
C ASP A 44 0.58 6.83 17.84
N ARG A 45 1.82 6.68 17.35
CA ARG A 45 2.20 7.02 15.97
C ARG A 45 2.10 5.87 14.97
N LEU A 46 2.33 4.64 15.41
CA LEU A 46 2.23 3.44 14.59
C LEU A 46 1.27 2.47 15.28
N GLN A 47 -0.03 2.69 15.10
CA GLN A 47 -1.07 1.91 15.79
C GLN A 47 -1.61 0.82 14.87
N VAL A 48 -1.72 -0.41 15.34
CA VAL A 48 -2.54 -1.42 14.65
C VAL A 48 -3.99 -1.21 15.08
N VAL A 49 -4.88 -1.01 14.11
CA VAL A 49 -6.29 -0.63 14.30
C VAL A 49 -7.21 -1.64 13.62
N THR A 50 -8.45 -1.74 14.11
CA THR A 50 -9.51 -2.59 13.52
C THR A 50 -10.47 -1.83 12.61
N SER A 51 -10.27 -0.52 12.43
CA SER A 51 -11.00 0.31 11.47
C SER A 51 -10.23 1.61 11.18
N PRO A 52 -10.16 2.05 9.91
CA PRO A 52 -10.51 1.30 8.71
C PRO A 52 -9.54 0.14 8.46
N VAL A 53 -10.02 -0.88 7.74
CA VAL A 53 -9.28 -2.09 7.32
C VAL A 53 -9.64 -2.37 5.86
N SER A 54 -8.76 -3.01 5.09
CA SER A 54 -8.97 -3.35 3.67
C SER A 54 -9.07 -4.85 3.42
N GLU A 55 -8.42 -5.67 4.24
CA GLU A 55 -8.50 -7.12 4.28
C GLU A 55 -8.25 -7.64 5.70
N GLY A 56 -8.76 -8.83 6.03
CA GLY A 56 -8.61 -9.37 7.38
C GLY A 56 -9.34 -8.56 8.45
N LYS A 57 -8.64 -8.23 9.54
CA LYS A 57 -9.17 -7.60 10.77
C LYS A 57 -8.37 -6.38 11.21
N TYR A 58 -7.16 -6.19 10.71
CA TYR A 58 -6.22 -5.19 11.20
C TYR A 58 -5.56 -4.40 10.09
N ALA A 59 -5.26 -3.14 10.35
CA ALA A 59 -4.44 -2.29 9.49
C ALA A 59 -3.50 -1.42 10.34
N LEU A 60 -2.41 -0.95 9.76
CA LEU A 60 -1.57 0.07 10.38
C LEU A 60 -2.16 1.46 10.14
N LYS A 61 -2.34 2.24 11.21
CA LYS A 61 -2.46 3.69 11.19
C LYS A 61 -1.10 4.31 11.50
N ALA A 62 -0.47 4.90 10.49
CA ALA A 62 0.72 5.73 10.66
C ALA A 62 0.29 7.20 10.79
N THR A 63 0.69 7.86 11.88
CA THR A 63 0.47 9.28 12.16
C THR A 63 1.81 9.99 12.21
N VAL A 64 1.93 11.19 11.66
CA VAL A 64 3.12 12.05 11.77
C VAL A 64 2.70 13.47 12.13
N LYS A 65 3.38 14.04 13.12
CA LYS A 65 3.29 15.43 13.57
C LYS A 65 4.60 16.14 13.26
N GLN A 66 4.59 17.46 13.22
CA GLN A 66 5.83 18.22 13.09
C GLN A 66 6.78 17.94 14.26
N GLY A 67 8.06 17.71 13.96
CA GLY A 67 9.08 17.36 14.95
C GLY A 67 9.08 15.88 15.38
N ASP A 68 8.25 15.00 14.79
CA ASP A 68 8.40 13.56 14.98
C ASP A 68 9.65 13.07 14.21
N ASP A 69 10.85 13.19 14.79
CA ASP A 69 12.09 12.69 14.18
C ASP A 69 12.82 11.69 15.12
N PRO A 70 12.43 10.41 15.09
CA PRO A 70 12.98 9.39 15.98
C PRO A 70 14.39 8.92 15.61
N ILE A 71 14.98 9.41 14.51
CA ILE A 71 16.30 8.97 14.01
C ILE A 71 17.25 10.12 13.64
N ASN A 72 16.88 11.38 13.86
CA ASN A 72 17.68 12.57 13.54
C ASN A 72 18.04 12.65 12.04
N SER A 73 17.01 12.81 11.20
CA SER A 73 17.01 12.77 9.73
C SER A 73 16.51 14.10 9.12
N SER A 74 16.38 14.19 7.80
CA SER A 74 16.01 15.42 7.09
C SER A 74 14.50 15.73 7.06
N GLY A 75 13.69 15.10 7.90
CA GLY A 75 12.24 15.28 7.92
C GLY A 75 11.53 14.41 8.96
N ASN A 76 10.24 14.64 9.17
CA ASN A 76 9.49 13.95 10.22
C ASN A 76 8.97 12.59 9.73
N ARG A 77 9.13 11.53 10.52
CA ARG A 77 8.69 10.18 10.18
C ARG A 77 8.08 9.44 11.36
N ASN A 78 7.13 8.57 11.02
CA ASN A 78 6.89 7.36 11.78
C ASN A 78 6.71 6.20 10.77
N GLU A 79 7.63 5.24 10.79
CA GLU A 79 7.71 4.14 9.83
C GLU A 79 8.06 2.81 10.49
N LEU A 80 7.48 1.72 9.99
CA LEU A 80 7.97 0.37 10.22
C LEU A 80 9.05 0.03 9.21
N VAL A 81 10.01 -0.81 9.62
CA VAL A 81 11.12 -1.26 8.78
C VAL A 81 11.11 -2.77 8.73
N TYR A 82 11.08 -3.33 7.52
CA TYR A 82 11.33 -4.75 7.28
C TYR A 82 12.69 -4.91 6.60
N LEU A 83 13.65 -5.54 7.29
CA LEU A 83 15.01 -5.75 6.81
C LEU A 83 15.07 -6.92 5.82
N SER A 84 14.35 -6.79 4.70
CA SER A 84 14.21 -7.81 3.67
C SER A 84 15.52 -8.16 2.95
N ASN A 85 16.47 -7.22 2.92
CA ASN A 85 17.84 -7.42 2.43
C ASN A 85 17.87 -7.87 0.96
N GLU A 86 17.15 -7.11 0.12
CA GLU A 86 17.07 -7.27 -1.33
C GLU A 86 18.48 -7.19 -1.95
N LYS A 87 18.91 -8.26 -2.62
CA LYS A 87 20.26 -8.36 -3.20
C LYS A 87 20.25 -8.03 -4.69
N VAL A 88 21.40 -7.61 -5.20
CA VAL A 88 21.65 -7.49 -6.65
C VAL A 88 21.24 -8.78 -7.36
N GLY A 89 20.39 -8.65 -8.38
CA GLY A 89 19.86 -9.75 -9.19
C GLY A 89 18.58 -10.40 -8.67
N SER A 90 18.16 -10.12 -7.43
CA SER A 90 16.89 -10.62 -6.90
C SER A 90 15.68 -9.96 -7.57
N GLU A 91 14.54 -10.65 -7.54
CA GLU A 91 13.33 -10.28 -8.28
C GLU A 91 12.13 -10.65 -7.44
N TYR A 92 11.27 -9.67 -7.16
CA TYR A 92 10.14 -9.84 -6.26
C TYR A 92 8.92 -9.08 -6.74
N TRP A 93 7.78 -9.67 -6.42
CA TRP A 93 6.48 -9.06 -6.47
C TRP A 93 6.09 -8.59 -5.07
N TYR A 94 5.53 -7.39 -4.99
CA TYR A 94 4.97 -6.84 -3.76
C TYR A 94 3.52 -6.44 -4.00
N ARG A 95 2.65 -6.67 -3.03
CA ARG A 95 1.31 -6.06 -2.98
C ARG A 95 1.13 -5.35 -1.65
N TRP A 96 0.49 -4.19 -1.65
CA TRP A 96 -0.01 -3.54 -0.45
C TRP A 96 -1.14 -2.57 -0.79
N LYS A 97 -1.90 -2.16 0.22
CA LYS A 97 -2.98 -1.18 0.11
C LYS A 97 -2.70 0.02 1.00
N VAL A 98 -3.03 1.21 0.50
CA VAL A 98 -2.83 2.48 1.19
C VAL A 98 -4.12 3.29 1.17
N MET A 99 -4.51 3.87 2.30
CA MET A 99 -5.59 4.86 2.35
C MET A 99 -5.08 6.17 2.97
N PHE A 100 -5.27 7.25 2.23
CA PHE A 100 -5.18 8.61 2.75
C PHE A 100 -6.57 9.02 3.24
N PRO A 101 -6.79 9.39 4.51
CA PRO A 101 -8.08 9.88 4.99
C PRO A 101 -8.43 11.23 4.35
N ASN A 102 -9.69 11.64 4.46
CA ASN A 102 -10.21 12.86 3.81
C ASN A 102 -9.49 14.16 4.23
N ASP A 103 -8.86 14.16 5.40
CA ASP A 103 -8.07 15.26 5.96
C ASP A 103 -6.56 15.16 5.68
N PHE A 104 -6.10 14.18 4.88
CA PHE A 104 -4.68 14.05 4.55
C PHE A 104 -4.14 15.33 3.88
N PRO A 105 -3.07 15.94 4.41
CA PRO A 105 -2.70 17.30 4.05
C PRO A 105 -2.18 17.40 2.61
N SER A 106 -2.80 18.29 1.84
CA SER A 106 -2.29 18.75 0.55
C SER A 106 -1.19 19.78 0.79
N VAL A 107 0.06 19.41 0.51
CA VAL A 107 1.22 20.31 0.62
C VAL A 107 2.14 20.02 -0.55
N ASP A 108 2.67 21.06 -1.19
CA ASP A 108 3.67 20.94 -2.26
C ASP A 108 5.07 20.62 -1.72
N ALA A 109 5.14 19.56 -0.94
CA ALA A 109 6.34 18.98 -0.35
C ALA A 109 6.17 17.45 -0.32
N TRP A 110 7.28 16.72 -0.26
CA TRP A 110 7.26 15.26 -0.36
C TRP A 110 6.72 14.59 0.92
N GLN A 111 5.89 13.57 0.72
CA GLN A 111 5.26 12.76 1.75
C GLN A 111 5.31 11.28 1.35
N LEU A 112 6.44 10.62 1.60
CA LEU A 112 6.68 9.20 1.34
C LEU A 112 5.77 8.33 2.22
N PHE A 113 5.11 7.35 1.61
CA PHE A 113 4.29 6.36 2.32
C PHE A 113 4.86 4.93 2.23
N THR A 114 5.63 4.64 1.18
CA THR A 114 6.36 3.37 1.01
C THR A 114 7.70 3.65 0.34
N GLN A 115 8.78 3.02 0.80
CA GLN A 115 10.12 3.17 0.23
C GLN A 115 10.92 1.87 0.33
N TRP A 116 11.79 1.62 -0.64
CA TRP A 116 12.88 0.65 -0.49
C TRP A 116 14.17 1.45 -0.34
N HIS A 117 14.67 1.52 0.90
CA HIS A 117 15.87 2.25 1.24
C HIS A 117 17.09 1.33 1.15
N HIS A 118 18.22 1.89 0.75
CA HIS A 118 19.51 1.20 0.69
C HIS A 118 20.17 1.08 2.08
N ASP A 119 21.07 0.11 2.27
CA ASP A 119 21.81 -0.13 3.53
C ASP A 119 23.08 0.73 3.72
N GLY A 120 23.37 1.63 2.78
CA GLY A 120 24.43 2.64 2.90
C GLY A 120 24.19 3.69 4.01
N CYS A 121 25.20 4.53 4.26
CA CYS A 121 25.20 5.54 5.34
C CYS A 121 24.01 6.51 5.33
N CYS A 122 23.63 6.92 4.12
CA CYS A 122 23.08 8.23 3.84
C CYS A 122 22.78 8.36 2.34
N GLY A 123 21.66 9.00 2.01
CA GLY A 123 21.14 9.11 0.64
C GLY A 123 19.62 8.99 0.62
N SER A 124 19.01 9.28 -0.52
CA SER A 124 17.59 9.04 -0.78
C SER A 124 17.36 7.54 -1.10
N PRO A 125 16.17 6.98 -0.82
CA PRO A 125 15.84 5.62 -1.25
C PRO A 125 15.91 5.49 -2.78
N PRO A 126 16.45 4.39 -3.34
CA PRO A 126 16.43 4.17 -4.79
C PRO A 126 15.04 3.91 -5.38
N VAL A 127 14.02 3.61 -4.55
CA VAL A 127 12.60 3.49 -4.96
C VAL A 127 11.70 4.15 -3.91
N GLU A 128 10.91 5.13 -4.34
CA GLU A 128 10.06 5.95 -3.48
C GLU A 128 8.63 6.04 -4.02
N PHE A 129 7.65 5.75 -3.16
CA PHE A 129 6.24 6.07 -3.38
C PHE A 129 5.82 7.19 -2.43
N PHE A 130 5.42 8.34 -2.98
CA PHE A 130 5.12 9.54 -2.20
C PHE A 130 3.97 10.36 -2.76
N VAL A 131 3.43 11.25 -1.93
CA VAL A 131 2.55 12.35 -2.34
C VAL A 131 3.35 13.66 -2.41
N LYS A 132 3.11 14.48 -3.44
CA LYS A 132 3.49 15.90 -3.50
C LYS A 132 2.29 16.67 -4.06
N GLY A 133 1.74 17.61 -3.29
CA GLY A 133 0.46 18.26 -3.58
C GLY A 133 -0.69 17.26 -3.65
N GLU A 134 -1.46 17.29 -4.75
CA GLU A 134 -2.56 16.37 -5.06
C GLU A 134 -2.12 15.17 -5.93
N VAL A 135 -0.83 14.83 -5.95
CA VAL A 135 -0.28 13.82 -6.87
C VAL A 135 0.49 12.74 -6.09
N ILE A 136 0.09 11.49 -6.27
CA ILE A 136 0.87 10.30 -5.90
C ILE A 136 1.90 10.06 -7.00
N ARG A 137 3.15 9.79 -6.63
CA ARG A 137 4.28 9.55 -7.53
C ARG A 137 5.04 8.27 -7.15
N LEU A 138 5.52 7.55 -8.15
CA LEU A 138 6.62 6.57 -8.04
C LEU A 138 7.86 7.20 -8.67
N SER A 139 8.94 7.32 -7.89
CA SER A 139 10.26 7.71 -8.40
C SER A 139 11.31 6.61 -8.19
N LEU A 140 12.25 6.53 -9.13
CA LEU A 140 13.40 5.61 -9.10
C LEU A 140 14.68 6.41 -9.28
N ASN A 141 15.68 6.17 -8.41
CA ASN A 141 17.00 6.82 -8.35
C ASN A 141 17.31 7.88 -9.44
N ASP A 142 18.16 7.55 -10.43
CA ASP A 142 18.58 8.49 -11.48
C ASP A 142 17.51 8.72 -12.58
N SER A 143 16.34 8.07 -12.46
CA SER A 143 15.24 8.15 -13.44
C SER A 143 14.17 9.17 -13.07
N GLY A 144 14.18 9.70 -11.83
CA GLY A 144 13.14 10.60 -11.32
C GLY A 144 11.77 9.92 -11.25
N THR A 145 10.70 10.71 -11.38
CA THR A 145 9.31 10.20 -11.37
C THR A 145 8.99 9.46 -12.67
N VAL A 146 8.77 8.13 -12.56
CA VAL A 146 8.44 7.25 -13.70
C VAL A 146 6.95 6.94 -13.84
N TRP A 147 6.16 7.23 -12.80
CA TRP A 147 4.70 7.13 -12.83
C TRP A 147 4.07 8.10 -11.83
N ASN A 148 2.88 8.61 -12.14
CA ASN A 148 2.09 9.41 -11.22
C ASN A 148 0.57 9.19 -11.41
N THR A 149 -0.21 9.60 -10.41
CA THR A 149 -1.67 9.67 -10.48
C THR A 149 -2.22 10.71 -9.50
N ALA A 150 -3.46 11.16 -9.71
CA ALA A 150 -4.13 12.03 -8.76
C ALA A 150 -4.36 11.32 -7.41
N LEU A 151 -4.09 12.02 -6.31
CA LEU A 151 -4.36 11.57 -4.96
C LEU A 151 -5.86 11.35 -4.74
N LYS A 152 -6.25 10.14 -4.38
CA LYS A 152 -7.61 9.84 -3.90
C LYS A 152 -7.59 9.63 -2.39
N ARG A 153 -8.45 10.37 -1.69
CA ARG A 153 -8.67 10.26 -0.24
C ARG A 153 -9.94 9.47 0.06
N GLY A 154 -10.04 8.96 1.28
CA GLY A 154 -11.20 8.22 1.80
C GLY A 154 -11.38 6.81 1.21
N VAL A 155 -10.46 6.36 0.34
CA VAL A 155 -10.53 5.07 -0.34
C VAL A 155 -9.21 4.32 -0.21
N TRP A 156 -9.29 3.00 -0.08
CA TRP A 156 -8.15 2.11 -0.20
C TRP A 156 -7.68 2.05 -1.65
N GLN A 157 -6.38 2.19 -1.86
CA GLN A 157 -5.72 2.10 -3.15
C GLN A 157 -4.71 0.96 -3.12
N GLU A 158 -4.88 -0.03 -4.01
CA GLU A 158 -3.99 -1.19 -4.10
C GLU A 158 -2.85 -0.93 -5.07
N PHE A 159 -1.63 -1.24 -4.64
CA PHE A 159 -0.42 -1.25 -5.45
C PHE A 159 0.09 -2.68 -5.57
N ILE A 160 0.39 -3.11 -6.80
CA ILE A 160 1.18 -4.32 -7.05
C ILE A 160 2.43 -3.88 -7.82
N PHE A 161 3.60 -4.07 -7.22
CA PHE A 161 4.89 -3.63 -7.74
C PHE A 161 5.77 -4.84 -8.02
N HIS A 162 6.25 -4.97 -9.25
CA HIS A 162 7.21 -6.00 -9.63
C HIS A 162 8.54 -5.33 -9.94
N VAL A 163 9.63 -5.83 -9.35
CA VAL A 163 10.94 -5.19 -9.47
C VAL A 163 12.07 -6.20 -9.59
N LYS A 164 12.97 -5.94 -10.53
CA LYS A 164 14.28 -6.58 -10.65
C LYS A 164 15.33 -5.66 -10.04
N TRP A 165 15.92 -6.09 -8.92
CA TRP A 165 16.89 -5.30 -8.17
C TRP A 165 18.27 -5.32 -8.86
N SER A 166 18.75 -4.17 -9.31
CA SER A 166 20.03 -4.05 -10.01
C SER A 166 20.58 -2.61 -10.00
N PRO A 167 21.91 -2.43 -9.85
CA PRO A 167 22.59 -1.16 -10.09
C PRO A 167 22.87 -0.89 -11.58
N ASP A 168 22.73 -1.91 -12.44
CA ASP A 168 22.77 -1.76 -13.89
C ASP A 168 21.35 -1.54 -14.43
N ALA A 169 21.10 -0.37 -15.02
CA ALA A 169 19.82 0.03 -15.59
C ALA A 169 19.40 -0.78 -16.83
N SER A 170 20.33 -1.46 -17.51
CA SER A 170 20.04 -2.40 -18.59
C SER A 170 19.51 -3.74 -18.07
N VAL A 171 19.79 -4.06 -16.80
CA VAL A 171 19.33 -5.29 -16.12
C VAL A 171 18.07 -5.03 -15.30
N GLY A 172 18.11 -4.04 -14.41
CA GLY A 172 17.02 -3.68 -13.49
C GLY A 172 15.77 -3.18 -14.21
N TYR A 173 14.61 -3.40 -13.61
CA TYR A 173 13.34 -2.90 -14.13
C TYR A 173 12.26 -2.84 -13.07
N VAL A 174 11.19 -2.10 -13.37
CA VAL A 174 9.94 -2.10 -12.61
C VAL A 174 8.72 -2.34 -13.51
N GLU A 175 7.65 -2.85 -12.91
CA GLU A 175 6.28 -2.80 -13.41
C GLU A 175 5.35 -2.40 -12.26
N LEU A 176 4.25 -1.71 -12.55
CA LEU A 176 3.28 -1.26 -11.55
C LEU A 176 1.85 -1.49 -12.02
N TRP A 177 1.04 -2.05 -11.12
CA TRP A 177 -0.41 -2.03 -11.19
C TRP A 177 -0.95 -1.15 -10.05
N HIS A 178 -1.99 -0.39 -10.35
CA HIS A 178 -2.71 0.43 -9.38
C HIS A 178 -4.20 0.15 -9.52
N ASN A 179 -4.84 -0.35 -8.46
CA ASN A 179 -6.23 -0.80 -8.44
C ASN A 179 -6.56 -1.79 -9.59
N GLY A 180 -5.77 -2.86 -9.70
CA GLY A 180 -5.93 -3.91 -10.71
C GLY A 180 -5.47 -3.57 -12.14
N VAL A 181 -5.31 -2.29 -12.49
CA VAL A 181 -4.90 -1.84 -13.84
C VAL A 181 -3.38 -1.74 -13.94
N GLN A 182 -2.76 -2.28 -14.99
CA GLN A 182 -1.33 -2.04 -15.25
C GLN A 182 -1.11 -0.59 -15.67
N VAL A 183 -0.46 0.20 -14.82
CA VAL A 183 -0.21 1.63 -15.02
C VAL A 183 1.24 1.93 -15.42
N LEU A 184 2.17 1.02 -15.13
CA LEU A 184 3.54 1.05 -15.65
C LEU A 184 3.89 -0.33 -16.23
N LYS A 185 4.14 -0.36 -17.54
CA LYS A 185 4.71 -1.53 -18.24
C LYS A 185 6.18 -1.71 -17.84
N LYS A 186 6.80 -2.83 -18.22
CA LYS A 186 8.20 -3.15 -17.88
C LYS A 186 9.15 -2.07 -18.36
N THR A 187 9.60 -1.25 -17.42
CA THR A 187 10.46 -0.09 -17.65
C THR A 187 11.83 -0.38 -17.06
N LYS A 188 12.86 -0.35 -17.90
CA LYS A 188 14.27 -0.56 -17.52
C LYS A 188 14.78 0.63 -16.72
N ALA A 189 15.41 0.38 -15.58
CA ALA A 189 15.86 1.41 -14.65
C ALA A 189 16.94 0.87 -13.69
N MET A 190 17.76 1.76 -13.13
CA MET A 190 18.55 1.45 -11.94
C MET A 190 17.59 1.41 -10.73
N THR A 191 17.54 0.28 -10.04
CA THR A 191 16.58 0.05 -8.93
C THR A 191 17.25 -0.08 -7.57
N MET A 192 18.59 -0.12 -7.51
CA MET A 192 19.36 -0.09 -6.27
C MET A 192 20.76 0.48 -6.51
N PHE A 193 21.48 0.87 -5.45
CA PHE A 193 22.87 1.32 -5.57
C PHE A 193 23.87 0.16 -5.66
N ALA A 194 25.00 0.40 -6.31
CA ALA A 194 26.05 -0.60 -6.46
C ALA A 194 26.70 -0.96 -5.10
N GLY A 195 26.82 -2.25 -4.82
CA GLY A 195 27.44 -2.74 -3.58
C GLY A 195 26.59 -2.59 -2.31
N GLN A 196 25.30 -2.26 -2.46
CA GLN A 196 24.34 -2.07 -1.37
C GLN A 196 23.14 -3.01 -1.56
N ASN A 197 22.46 -3.36 -0.47
CA ASN A 197 21.18 -4.06 -0.49
C ASN A 197 20.05 -3.09 -0.15
N ASN A 198 18.83 -3.37 -0.64
CA ASN A 198 17.65 -2.59 -0.26
C ASN A 198 16.87 -3.27 0.89
N TYR A 199 16.05 -2.49 1.59
CA TYR A 199 15.09 -2.96 2.57
C TYR A 199 13.84 -2.06 2.58
N LEU A 200 12.69 -2.65 2.91
CA LEU A 200 11.39 -1.98 2.90
C LEU A 200 11.18 -1.10 4.14
N LYS A 201 10.63 0.10 3.96
CA LYS A 201 9.93 0.85 5.01
C LYS A 201 8.50 1.19 4.60
N LEU A 202 7.61 1.22 5.58
CA LEU A 202 6.18 1.43 5.42
C LEU A 202 5.64 2.34 6.54
N GLY A 203 4.90 3.39 6.20
CA GLY A 203 4.37 4.33 7.19
C GLY A 203 4.15 5.71 6.57
N LEU A 204 4.68 6.76 7.22
CA LEU A 204 4.74 8.09 6.64
C LEU A 204 6.06 8.77 7.03
N TYR A 205 6.75 9.29 6.02
CA TYR A 205 7.94 10.12 6.17
C TYR A 205 7.82 11.31 5.23
N ARG A 206 8.05 12.52 5.75
CA ARG A 206 7.73 13.75 5.03
C ARG A 206 8.66 14.91 5.38
N ASP A 207 8.63 15.91 4.53
CA ASP A 207 9.39 17.15 4.69
C ASP A 207 9.12 17.84 6.04
N ASP A 208 10.17 18.35 6.68
CA ASP A 208 10.12 18.99 8.01
C ASP A 208 9.28 20.27 8.03
N SER A 209 9.07 20.91 6.87
CA SER A 209 8.21 22.08 6.73
C SER A 209 6.71 21.78 6.93
N ILE A 210 6.29 20.51 6.89
CA ILE A 210 4.88 20.11 6.93
C ILE A 210 4.34 20.15 8.37
N LYS A 211 3.72 21.29 8.69
CA LYS A 211 3.07 21.57 9.98
C LYS A 211 1.81 20.75 10.28
N PRO A 212 0.86 20.55 9.33
CA PRO A 212 -0.38 19.79 9.61
C PRO A 212 -0.08 18.36 10.05
N VAL A 213 -0.94 17.76 10.87
CA VAL A 213 -0.82 16.32 11.18
C VAL A 213 -1.11 15.51 9.92
N GLY A 214 -0.26 14.55 9.59
CA GLY A 214 -0.49 13.59 8.51
C GLY A 214 -0.89 12.24 9.09
N VAL A 215 -1.88 11.59 8.48
CA VAL A 215 -2.28 10.22 8.81
C VAL A 215 -2.38 9.41 7.52
N VAL A 216 -1.83 8.21 7.48
CA VAL A 216 -2.01 7.27 6.37
C VAL A 216 -2.23 5.88 6.94
N TYR A 217 -3.10 5.12 6.29
CA TYR A 217 -3.37 3.73 6.65
C TYR A 217 -2.72 2.79 5.65
N HIS A 218 -2.14 1.69 6.14
CA HIS A 218 -1.47 0.66 5.36
C HIS A 218 -1.98 -0.72 5.73
N ASP A 219 -2.12 -1.60 4.74
CA ASP A 219 -2.69 -2.93 4.92
C ASP A 219 -2.23 -3.90 3.81
N GLY A 220 -2.34 -5.21 4.05
CA GLY A 220 -2.20 -6.27 3.03
C GLY A 220 -0.82 -6.43 2.41
N MET A 221 0.26 -6.02 3.12
CA MET A 221 1.62 -6.09 2.60
C MET A 221 2.09 -7.55 2.41
N ILE A 222 2.38 -7.94 1.17
CA ILE A 222 2.92 -9.23 0.75
C ILE A 222 4.21 -9.00 -0.05
N GLN A 223 5.23 -9.83 0.18
CA GLN A 223 6.37 -10.02 -0.73
C GLN A 223 6.37 -11.49 -1.22
N ALA A 224 6.49 -11.70 -2.53
CA ALA A 224 6.50 -13.02 -3.15
C ALA A 224 7.48 -13.12 -4.32
N THR A 225 7.82 -14.35 -4.70
CA THR A 225 8.63 -14.64 -5.90
C THR A 225 7.80 -14.82 -7.17
N SER A 226 6.48 -15.02 -7.06
CA SER A 226 5.56 -15.19 -8.18
C SER A 226 4.56 -14.05 -8.33
N ARG A 227 3.98 -13.94 -9.53
CA ARG A 227 2.86 -13.03 -9.80
C ARG A 227 1.58 -13.53 -9.13
N GLU A 228 1.38 -14.83 -9.17
CA GLU A 228 0.17 -15.54 -8.76
C GLU A 228 -0.09 -15.38 -7.26
N ASP A 229 0.96 -15.18 -6.46
CA ASP A 229 0.89 -14.91 -5.02
C ASP A 229 0.45 -13.48 -4.64
N VAL A 230 0.56 -12.52 -5.57
CA VAL A 230 0.24 -11.10 -5.32
C VAL A 230 -0.95 -10.58 -6.12
N PHE A 231 -1.45 -11.31 -7.11
CA PHE A 231 -2.77 -11.01 -7.68
C PHE A 231 -3.80 -11.86 -6.94
N PRO A 232 -4.97 -11.30 -6.56
CA PRO A 232 -6.05 -12.14 -6.07
C PRO A 232 -6.35 -13.19 -7.15
N ALA A 233 -6.33 -14.46 -6.77
CA ALA A 233 -6.73 -15.53 -7.67
C ALA A 233 -8.15 -15.22 -8.16
N VAL A 234 -8.32 -15.14 -9.48
CA VAL A 234 -9.65 -15.15 -10.08
C VAL A 234 -10.22 -16.52 -9.78
N GLN A 235 -10.95 -16.64 -8.66
CA GLN A 235 -11.84 -17.78 -8.49
C GLN A 235 -12.80 -17.72 -9.67
N PRO A 236 -12.93 -18.78 -10.48
CA PRO A 236 -14.07 -18.84 -11.40
C PRO A 236 -15.33 -18.68 -10.55
N ASP A 237 -16.30 -17.91 -11.04
CA ASP A 237 -17.60 -17.83 -10.38
C ASP A 237 -18.08 -19.25 -10.08
N PRO A 238 -18.60 -19.54 -8.87
CA PRO A 238 -19.15 -20.85 -8.60
C PRO A 238 -20.21 -21.13 -9.65
N ASP A 239 -20.07 -22.25 -10.37
CA ASP A 239 -21.01 -22.66 -11.41
C ASP A 239 -22.45 -22.46 -10.89
N PRO A 240 -23.35 -21.85 -11.67
CA PRO A 240 -24.68 -21.53 -11.19
C PRO A 240 -25.32 -22.79 -10.63
N VAL A 241 -25.61 -22.77 -9.33
CA VAL A 241 -26.20 -23.91 -8.62
C VAL A 241 -27.46 -24.27 -9.37
N VAL A 242 -27.43 -25.39 -10.07
CA VAL A 242 -28.59 -25.92 -10.77
C VAL A 242 -29.64 -26.19 -9.71
N ASP A 243 -30.70 -25.39 -9.72
CA ASP A 243 -31.85 -25.60 -8.86
C ASP A 243 -32.43 -26.97 -9.17
N ALA A 244 -32.10 -27.93 -8.31
CA ALA A 244 -32.65 -29.28 -8.34
C ALA A 244 -34.09 -29.16 -7.87
N GLY A 245 -34.95 -28.77 -8.82
CA GLY A 245 -36.26 -28.20 -8.56
C GLY A 245 -37.09 -29.00 -7.56
N THR A 246 -37.88 -28.26 -6.79
CA THR A 246 -38.71 -28.76 -5.69
C THR A 246 -39.44 -30.05 -6.07
N PRO A 247 -39.35 -31.13 -5.28
CA PRO A 247 -40.14 -32.33 -5.53
C PRO A 247 -41.62 -31.98 -5.58
N VAL A 248 -42.29 -32.39 -6.65
CA VAL A 248 -43.73 -32.17 -6.82
C VAL A 248 -44.50 -32.92 -5.73
N ASP A 249 -45.42 -32.21 -5.08
CA ASP A 249 -46.26 -32.75 -4.01
C ASP A 249 -47.16 -33.88 -4.53
N ALA A 250 -47.06 -35.06 -3.93
CA ALA A 250 -47.87 -36.22 -4.26
C ALA A 250 -49.18 -36.12 -3.49
N GLY A 251 -50.20 -35.58 -4.16
CA GLY A 251 -51.46 -35.14 -3.55
C GLY A 251 -52.12 -36.13 -2.57
N SER A 252 -52.60 -35.58 -1.46
CA SER A 252 -53.38 -36.33 -0.46
C SER A 252 -54.82 -36.61 -0.95
N PRO A 253 -55.42 -37.77 -0.65
CA PRO A 253 -56.80 -38.08 -1.02
C PRO A 253 -57.82 -37.16 -0.34
N VAL A 254 -58.86 -36.80 -1.07
CA VAL A 254 -60.05 -36.10 -0.56
C VAL A 254 -61.10 -37.10 -0.07
N ASP A 255 -61.79 -36.75 1.02
CA ASP A 255 -63.04 -37.38 1.47
C ASP A 255 -64.06 -36.29 1.88
N PRO A 256 -65.38 -36.58 1.90
CA PRO A 256 -66.37 -35.60 1.44
C PRO A 256 -67.05 -34.69 2.47
N VAL A 257 -67.65 -33.64 1.89
CA VAL A 257 -68.42 -32.51 2.46
C VAL A 257 -69.49 -32.90 3.49
N VAL A 258 -69.62 -32.06 4.52
CA VAL A 258 -70.92 -31.74 5.17
C VAL A 258 -71.14 -30.23 5.22
N ASP A 259 -72.38 -29.82 4.95
CA ASP A 259 -72.86 -28.43 4.80
C ASP A 259 -73.45 -27.89 6.11
N ALA A 260 -73.18 -26.61 6.42
CA ALA A 260 -73.98 -25.80 7.35
C ALA A 260 -73.68 -24.28 7.25
N GLY A 261 -74.34 -23.59 6.30
CA GLY A 261 -74.98 -22.27 6.52
C GLY A 261 -74.13 -20.98 6.74
N SER A 262 -74.37 -19.98 5.89
CA SER A 262 -74.17 -18.55 6.21
C SER A 262 -75.34 -18.03 7.06
N PRO A 263 -75.22 -16.88 7.79
CA PRO A 263 -75.64 -15.61 7.14
C PRO A 263 -75.03 -14.26 7.67
N VAL A 264 -75.18 -13.23 6.82
CA VAL A 264 -75.29 -11.75 7.03
C VAL A 264 -74.20 -10.89 7.71
N ASP A 265 -73.81 -9.84 6.99
CA ASP A 265 -73.28 -8.55 7.50
C ASP A 265 -74.35 -7.68 8.18
N PRO A 266 -73.92 -6.73 9.03
CA PRO A 266 -74.41 -5.36 8.89
C PRO A 266 -73.31 -4.27 8.94
N GLU A 267 -73.61 -3.13 8.29
CA GLU A 267 -72.75 -1.92 8.18
C GLU A 267 -72.78 -1.01 9.46
N PRO A 268 -72.41 0.29 9.44
CA PRO A 268 -71.15 0.80 9.99
C PRO A 268 -71.35 1.78 11.17
N VAL A 269 -70.25 2.36 11.70
CA VAL A 269 -70.32 3.36 12.80
C VAL A 269 -69.42 4.58 12.54
N VAL A 270 -69.90 5.75 12.98
CA VAL A 270 -69.24 7.08 12.96
C VAL A 270 -69.06 7.59 14.41
N ASP A 271 -68.34 8.66 14.75
CA ASP A 271 -67.76 9.77 13.98
C ASP A 271 -66.50 10.33 14.71
N ALA A 272 -65.83 11.34 14.13
CA ALA A 272 -65.57 12.65 14.75
C ALA A 272 -64.14 13.23 14.61
N GLY A 273 -64.04 14.32 13.84
CA GLY A 273 -63.34 15.54 14.29
C GLY A 273 -61.92 15.82 13.76
N SER A 274 -61.80 16.80 12.85
CA SER A 274 -60.56 17.52 12.53
C SER A 274 -60.50 18.88 13.25
N PRO A 275 -59.32 19.52 13.29
CA PRO A 275 -59.27 20.94 12.94
C PRO A 275 -58.13 21.32 11.95
N VAL A 276 -58.34 22.46 11.27
CA VAL A 276 -57.44 23.18 10.33
C VAL A 276 -56.74 24.34 11.09
N ASP A 277 -55.75 25.13 10.64
CA ASP A 277 -55.15 25.54 9.34
C ASP A 277 -53.74 26.16 9.68
N PRO A 278 -52.92 26.81 8.81
CA PRO A 278 -52.91 26.96 7.34
C PRO A 278 -51.51 26.85 6.63
N ASP A 279 -51.54 26.88 5.29
CA ASP A 279 -50.44 27.19 4.33
C ASP A 279 -49.98 28.68 4.36
N PRO A 280 -48.86 29.17 3.73
CA PRO A 280 -48.35 28.90 2.35
C PRO A 280 -46.78 28.76 2.25
N VAL A 281 -46.05 28.68 1.11
CA VAL A 281 -46.18 29.38 -0.20
C VAL A 281 -45.40 28.70 -1.37
N VAL A 282 -45.99 28.82 -2.57
CA VAL A 282 -45.47 28.76 -3.98
C VAL A 282 -44.50 27.68 -4.49
N ASP A 283 -45.04 27.01 -5.51
CA ASP A 283 -44.44 26.35 -6.68
C ASP A 283 -43.33 27.15 -7.42
N ALA A 284 -42.39 26.41 -8.01
CA ALA A 284 -41.44 26.90 -9.02
C ALA A 284 -41.09 25.79 -10.04
N GLY A 285 -42.10 25.18 -10.66
CA GLY A 285 -41.92 24.29 -11.79
C GLY A 285 -41.71 25.03 -13.12
N THR A 286 -40.60 24.77 -13.82
CA THR A 286 -40.65 24.55 -15.28
C THR A 286 -39.42 23.80 -15.78
N SER A 287 -39.64 22.96 -16.79
CA SER A 287 -38.69 22.00 -17.37
C SER A 287 -38.25 22.42 -18.79
N MET A 288 -37.66 21.47 -19.54
CA MET A 288 -37.10 21.58 -20.91
C MET A 288 -35.66 22.17 -20.96
N ASP A 289 -34.71 21.69 -21.77
CA ASP A 289 -34.72 20.55 -22.71
C ASP A 289 -33.30 19.95 -22.88
N ALA A 290 -33.20 18.80 -23.55
CA ALA A 290 -31.94 18.13 -23.91
C ALA A 290 -31.27 18.71 -25.18
N GLY A 291 -29.94 18.63 -25.28
CA GLY A 291 -29.21 19.21 -26.43
C GLY A 291 -27.72 18.86 -26.56
N THR A 292 -27.43 17.61 -26.96
CA THR A 292 -26.25 17.18 -27.77
C THR A 292 -24.93 17.97 -27.70
N GLY A 293 -23.97 17.40 -26.96
CA GLY A 293 -22.63 17.00 -27.43
C GLY A 293 -21.71 17.96 -28.22
N THR A 294 -20.58 18.30 -27.61
CA THR A 294 -19.25 18.21 -28.25
C THR A 294 -18.23 17.70 -27.22
N GLY A 295 -17.30 16.85 -27.65
CA GLY A 295 -16.31 16.26 -26.74
C GLY A 295 -15.22 17.26 -26.35
N VAL A 296 -15.18 17.67 -25.07
CA VAL A 296 -14.03 18.37 -24.50
C VAL A 296 -13.08 17.32 -23.92
N LYS A 297 -12.00 17.08 -24.68
CA LYS A 297 -10.85 16.27 -24.27
C LYS A 297 -10.24 16.89 -23.00
N PRO A 298 -9.99 16.14 -21.91
CA PRO A 298 -9.22 16.67 -20.78
C PRO A 298 -7.85 17.12 -21.28
N SER A 299 -7.44 18.32 -20.88
CA SER A 299 -6.11 18.85 -21.21
C SER A 299 -5.01 17.91 -20.70
N PRO A 300 -3.85 17.81 -21.38
CA PRO A 300 -2.71 17.07 -20.85
C PRO A 300 -2.33 17.59 -19.47
N LEU A 301 -2.21 16.68 -18.51
CA LEU A 301 -1.58 16.99 -17.22
C LEU A 301 -0.08 17.10 -17.45
N ASP A 302 0.37 18.35 -17.62
CA ASP A 302 1.73 18.83 -17.38
C ASP A 302 2.85 17.86 -17.80
N GLU A 303 3.08 17.71 -19.11
CA GLU A 303 4.39 17.31 -19.64
C GLU A 303 5.35 18.51 -19.52
N GLY A 304 5.64 18.90 -18.28
CA GLY A 304 6.43 20.07 -17.91
C GLY A 304 7.55 19.70 -16.96
N GLU A 305 8.78 19.79 -17.46
CA GLU A 305 10.07 19.80 -16.75
C GLU A 305 10.25 18.81 -15.58
N GLY A 306 11.16 17.84 -15.77
CA GLY A 306 11.62 17.00 -14.67
C GLY A 306 12.12 17.84 -13.49
N ASP A 307 11.62 17.52 -12.30
CA ASP A 307 11.88 18.22 -11.03
C ASP A 307 13.36 18.01 -10.60
N THR A 308 14.28 18.69 -11.28
CA THR A 308 15.74 18.59 -11.09
C THR A 308 16.22 19.05 -9.70
N ASN A 309 15.31 19.59 -8.89
CA ASN A 309 15.54 20.00 -7.50
C ASN A 309 14.90 19.05 -6.48
N PHE A 310 14.41 17.86 -6.89
CA PHE A 310 13.97 16.84 -5.94
C PHE A 310 15.15 16.26 -5.15
N HIS A 311 15.38 16.81 -3.96
CA HIS A 311 16.21 16.18 -2.93
C HIS A 311 15.32 15.26 -2.08
N GLY A 312 15.22 13.99 -2.47
CA GLY A 312 14.45 12.98 -1.75
C GLY A 312 14.94 12.79 -0.31
N GLY A 313 14.03 12.45 0.60
CA GLY A 313 14.31 12.48 2.05
C GLY A 313 15.43 11.53 2.47
N CYS A 314 16.58 12.08 2.87
CA CYS A 314 17.74 11.32 3.31
C CYS A 314 17.57 10.79 4.74
N SER A 315 17.60 9.46 4.92
CA SER A 315 17.77 8.88 6.26
C SER A 315 19.24 8.66 6.59
N THR A 316 19.66 9.18 7.74
CA THR A 316 20.99 9.00 8.34
C THR A 316 21.00 7.67 9.10
N GLY A 317 21.99 6.82 8.83
CA GLY A 317 22.22 5.61 9.61
C GLY A 317 22.57 5.96 11.06
N GLY A 318 21.69 5.64 12.01
CA GLY A 318 21.89 5.89 13.45
C GLY A 318 23.11 5.15 13.99
N GLY A 319 24.26 5.83 14.02
CA GLY A 319 25.53 5.32 14.54
C GLY A 319 25.67 5.54 16.05
N SER A 320 26.12 4.50 16.76
CA SER A 320 26.30 4.50 18.21
C SER A 320 27.32 5.54 18.71
N LEU A 321 27.12 6.03 19.94
CA LEU A 321 28.07 6.90 20.65
C LEU A 321 29.41 6.19 20.88
N ALA A 322 30.41 6.52 20.05
CA ALA A 322 31.80 6.14 20.22
C ALA A 322 32.68 7.37 20.47
N ALA A 323 32.59 7.94 21.67
CA ALA A 323 33.46 9.03 22.08
C ALA A 323 34.88 8.50 22.41
N PHE A 324 35.79 8.54 21.45
CA PHE A 324 37.23 8.42 21.69
C PHE A 324 37.98 9.63 21.14
N SER A 325 38.23 10.59 22.03
CA SER A 325 38.99 11.81 21.76
C SER A 325 40.46 11.48 21.49
N LEU A 326 40.88 11.57 20.22
CA LEU A 326 42.28 11.40 19.83
C LEU A 326 43.10 12.65 20.17
N LEU A 327 43.66 12.70 21.39
CA LEU A 327 44.42 13.85 21.87
C LEU A 327 45.88 13.86 21.36
N GLY A 328 46.09 14.61 20.28
CA GLY A 328 47.28 15.44 20.02
C GLY A 328 48.67 14.81 20.19
N LEU A 329 49.23 14.27 19.10
CA LEU A 329 50.66 13.99 18.97
C LEU A 329 51.40 15.24 18.45
N LEU A 330 51.99 16.05 19.34
CA LEU A 330 52.97 17.10 19.01
C LEU A 330 53.72 17.54 20.28
N GLY A 331 55.03 17.24 20.37
CA GLY A 331 55.79 17.51 21.61
C GLY A 331 57.23 17.01 21.68
N LEU A 332 57.98 17.02 20.56
CA LEU A 332 59.42 16.76 20.60
C LEU A 332 60.17 18.00 21.13
N MET A 333 60.78 17.93 22.32
CA MET A 333 62.19 18.29 22.57
C MET A 333 62.62 18.22 24.05
N LYS A 334 63.83 17.65 24.26
CA LYS A 334 64.82 17.96 25.32
C LYS A 334 64.36 18.04 26.81
N ALA A 335 64.80 17.06 27.61
CA ALA A 335 65.71 17.34 28.74
C ALA A 335 66.45 16.10 29.24
N ARG A 336 67.74 16.26 29.48
CA ARG A 336 68.78 15.27 29.81
C ARG A 336 69.05 15.27 31.33
N ARG A 337 69.32 14.10 31.93
CA ARG A 337 69.74 13.87 33.36
C ARG A 337 68.61 14.13 34.39
N ARG A 338 68.55 13.46 35.55
CA ARG A 338 69.61 12.90 36.42
C ARG A 338 68.98 11.86 37.39
N ARG A 339 69.80 10.93 37.94
CA ARG A 339 69.74 10.21 39.25
C ARG A 339 68.35 9.94 39.91
N SER A 340 68.09 8.78 40.48
CA SER A 340 68.99 7.72 41.01
C SER A 340 68.32 6.36 40.96
#